data_AF-A0A1I5U8E4-F1
#
_entry.id   AF-A0A1I5U8E4-F1
#
_cell.length_a   1.000
_cell.length_b   1.000
_cell.length_c   1.000
_cell.angle_alpha   90.00
_cell.angle_beta   90.00
_cell.angle_gamma   90.00
#
_symmetry.space_group_name_H-M   'P 1'
#
loop_
_entity.id
_entity.type
_entity.pdbx_description
1 polymer ?
#
loop_
_entity_poly.entity_id
_entity_poly.type
_entity_poly.pdbx_seq_one_letter_code
_entity_poly.pdbx_strand_id
1 'polypeptide(L)'
;MPITDEYGDGLARVDADVVADPSDYDTFVAVFARTYSHSENPAALVDLYNDFQKARAKRPNAGSSSLANKLGVPRSNIRRWTDDGAVPYVVQGLQTAETRGWIPMSFDSVEFRAMNRLIAWVLSSGSIHGERWGVQFVVDDDRARDRVEAALTMLDLEAREYDEAGTNINGTLLGVSADGSVLGRVLYSLGAPKGDDKQRPDVQLPPYLDRAPEGIKRAWLTEYLQNRRREQDGDPWISFGEDRPAVYQRQFVELVEDVTAASASASETDIYVSAAAVRELGLA
;
A
#
# COMPACT_ATOMS: atom_id res chain seq x y z
N MET A 1 7.83 9.99 -25.21
CA MET A 1 8.99 10.83 -25.59
C MET A 1 9.69 11.14 -24.29
N PRO A 2 10.97 10.75 -24.15
CA PRO A 2 11.55 10.57 -22.83
C PRO A 2 11.73 11.93 -22.15
N ILE A 3 11.36 11.97 -20.88
CA ILE A 3 11.80 13.00 -19.96
C ILE A 3 13.32 12.84 -19.88
N THR A 4 14.07 13.88 -20.26
CA THR A 4 15.52 13.83 -20.39
C THR A 4 16.21 13.64 -19.03
N ASP A 5 17.46 13.17 -19.06
CA ASP A 5 18.30 12.88 -17.87
C ASP A 5 18.37 14.01 -16.83
N GLU A 6 18.08 15.26 -17.20
CA GLU A 6 18.08 16.43 -16.30
C GLU A 6 16.96 16.39 -15.23
N TYR A 7 15.88 15.62 -15.45
CA TYR A 7 14.87 15.30 -14.43
C TYR A 7 15.09 13.91 -13.81
N GLY A 8 16.19 13.23 -14.17
CA GLY A 8 16.64 11.99 -13.56
C GLY A 8 17.24 12.18 -12.16
N ASP A 9 17.54 13.41 -11.77
CA ASP A 9 18.27 13.73 -10.54
C ASP A 9 17.40 13.78 -9.27
N GLY A 10 16.06 13.82 -9.43
CA GLY A 10 15.08 13.88 -8.34
C GLY A 10 14.52 12.50 -7.94
N LEU A 11 13.19 12.38 -7.91
CA LEU A 11 12.48 11.17 -7.48
C LEU A 11 12.83 9.92 -8.31
N ALA A 12 13.29 10.12 -9.56
CA ALA A 12 13.72 9.04 -10.44
C ALA A 12 14.97 8.27 -9.95
N ARG A 13 15.80 8.87 -9.09
CA ARG A 13 17.01 8.24 -8.52
C ARG A 13 16.77 7.43 -7.25
N VAL A 14 15.57 7.52 -6.67
CA VAL A 14 15.23 6.74 -5.47
C VAL A 14 15.25 5.25 -5.83
N ASP A 15 16.26 4.54 -5.31
CA ASP A 15 16.46 3.10 -5.46
C ASP A 15 15.74 2.36 -4.33
N ALA A 16 14.41 2.28 -4.44
CA ALA A 16 13.54 1.58 -3.50
C ALA A 16 12.29 1.07 -4.23
N ASP A 17 11.94 -0.19 -4.03
CA ASP A 17 10.71 -0.76 -4.59
C ASP A 17 9.51 -0.62 -3.64
N VAL A 18 9.79 -0.40 -2.36
CA VAL A 18 8.83 -0.34 -1.25
C VAL A 18 9.30 0.66 -0.20
N VAL A 19 8.35 1.20 0.58
CA VAL A 19 8.57 2.23 1.60
C VAL A 19 8.79 1.58 2.97
N ALA A 20 10.01 1.68 3.49
CA ALA A 20 10.36 1.20 4.83
C ALA A 20 10.13 2.24 5.94
N ASP A 21 10.13 3.53 5.60
CA ASP A 21 9.82 4.61 6.53
C ASP A 21 8.64 5.41 5.96
N PRO A 22 7.43 5.31 6.53
CA PRO A 22 6.25 5.98 5.97
C PRO A 22 6.37 7.52 6.02
N SER A 23 7.31 8.05 6.80
CA SER A 23 7.56 9.50 6.91
C SER A 23 8.54 10.02 5.87
N ASP A 24 9.25 9.13 5.16
CA ASP A 24 10.15 9.49 4.07
C ASP A 24 9.35 9.83 2.82
N TYR A 25 9.02 11.11 2.69
CA TYR A 25 8.21 11.65 1.62
C TYR A 25 8.79 11.35 0.22
N ASP A 26 10.08 11.60 -0.01
CA ASP A 26 10.66 11.44 -1.35
C ASP A 26 10.66 9.97 -1.77
N THR A 27 11.00 9.06 -0.86
CA THR A 27 10.92 7.62 -1.12
C THR A 27 9.48 7.20 -1.40
N PHE A 28 8.52 7.68 -0.61
CA PHE A 28 7.12 7.34 -0.77
C PHE A 28 6.57 7.83 -2.12
N VAL A 29 6.82 9.09 -2.47
CA VAL A 29 6.36 9.66 -3.75
C VAL A 29 6.98 8.90 -4.92
N ALA A 30 8.28 8.56 -4.86
CA ALA A 30 8.93 7.83 -5.94
C ALA A 30 8.34 6.42 -6.14
N VAL A 31 8.17 5.66 -5.05
CA VAL A 31 7.56 4.32 -5.08
C VAL A 31 6.12 4.39 -5.57
N PHE A 32 5.32 5.31 -5.01
CA PHE A 32 3.93 5.52 -5.41
C PHE A 32 3.83 5.88 -6.89
N ALA A 33 4.67 6.79 -7.38
CA ALA A 33 4.66 7.22 -8.77
C ALA A 33 4.95 6.04 -9.71
N ARG A 34 5.92 5.17 -9.37
CA ARG A 34 6.27 3.98 -10.17
C ARG A 34 5.11 3.00 -10.36
N THR A 35 4.07 3.05 -9.54
CA THR A 35 2.87 2.24 -9.76
C THR A 35 2.12 2.64 -11.06
N TYR A 36 2.34 3.84 -11.61
CA TYR A 36 1.63 4.35 -12.81
C TYR A 36 2.36 3.98 -14.11
N SER A 37 1.94 2.91 -14.77
CA SER A 37 2.57 2.39 -15.99
C SER A 37 2.39 3.21 -17.28
N HIS A 38 1.65 4.33 -17.25
CA HIS A 38 1.33 5.12 -18.46
C HIS A 38 2.44 6.12 -18.86
N SER A 39 3.53 6.19 -18.09
CA SER A 39 4.73 7.00 -18.38
C SER A 39 5.96 6.09 -18.29
N GLU A 40 6.94 6.33 -19.17
CA GLU A 40 8.25 5.63 -19.12
C GLU A 40 8.99 5.90 -17.80
N ASN A 41 8.86 7.12 -17.26
CA ASN A 41 9.40 7.49 -15.96
C ASN A 41 8.36 8.32 -15.18
N PRO A 42 7.45 7.67 -14.43
CA PRO A 42 6.40 8.38 -13.70
C PRO A 42 6.91 9.27 -12.58
N ALA A 43 8.02 8.90 -11.93
CA ALA A 43 8.63 9.70 -10.87
C ALA A 43 9.21 11.01 -11.42
N ALA A 44 9.96 10.95 -12.53
CA ALA A 44 10.47 12.16 -13.20
C ALA A 44 9.33 13.05 -13.73
N LEU A 45 8.17 12.47 -14.05
CA LEU A 45 6.98 13.23 -14.48
C LEU A 45 6.40 14.08 -13.35
N VAL A 46 6.47 13.60 -12.10
CA VAL A 46 6.07 14.38 -10.92
C VAL A 46 7.02 15.56 -10.73
N ASP A 47 8.32 15.35 -10.80
CA ASP A 47 9.33 16.42 -10.70
C ASP A 47 9.13 17.49 -11.78
N LEU A 48 8.98 17.07 -13.04
CA LEU A 48 8.74 17.96 -14.16
C LEU A 48 7.46 18.78 -13.97
N TYR A 49 6.39 18.16 -13.47
CA TYR A 49 5.14 18.88 -13.21
C TYR A 49 5.28 19.89 -12.06
N ASN A 50 5.99 19.55 -11.00
CA ASN A 50 6.28 20.45 -9.89
C ASN A 50 7.09 21.67 -10.35
N ASP A 51 8.11 21.47 -11.17
CA ASP A 51 8.91 22.56 -11.72
C ASP A 51 8.13 23.40 -12.73
N PHE A 52 7.25 22.77 -13.51
CA PHE A 52 6.28 23.47 -14.34
C PHE A 52 5.39 24.41 -13.52
N GLN A 53 4.82 23.94 -12.41
CA GLN A 53 3.96 24.76 -11.54
C GLN A 53 4.74 25.93 -10.94
N LYS A 54 5.97 25.71 -10.45
CA LYS A 54 6.85 26.79 -9.97
C LYS A 54 7.16 27.82 -11.07
N ALA A 55 7.42 27.36 -12.30
CA ALA A 55 7.70 28.24 -13.44
C ALA A 55 6.47 29.04 -13.88
N ARG A 56 5.28 28.42 -13.87
CA ARG A 56 4.00 29.04 -14.20
C ARG A 56 3.58 30.08 -13.16
N ALA A 57 3.76 29.80 -11.87
CA ALA A 57 3.48 30.76 -10.79
C ALA A 57 4.32 32.04 -10.93
N LYS A 58 5.60 31.91 -11.33
CA LYS A 58 6.48 33.05 -11.61
C LYS A 58 6.17 33.77 -12.93
N ARG A 59 5.46 33.12 -13.85
CA ARG A 59 5.12 33.65 -15.19
C ARG A 59 3.69 33.27 -15.59
N PRO A 60 2.65 33.85 -14.97
CA PRO A 60 1.27 33.40 -15.15
C PRO A 60 0.76 33.48 -16.60
N ASN A 61 1.25 34.45 -17.36
CA ASN A 61 0.83 34.71 -18.75
C ASN A 61 1.78 34.10 -19.80
N ALA A 62 2.81 33.33 -19.40
CA ALA A 62 3.73 32.74 -20.36
C ALA A 62 3.09 31.56 -21.09
N GLY A 63 3.14 31.58 -22.43
CA GLY A 63 2.68 30.46 -23.26
C GLY A 63 3.60 29.23 -23.18
N SER A 64 3.13 28.10 -23.70
CA SER A 64 3.81 26.80 -23.59
C SER A 64 5.23 26.80 -24.16
N SER A 65 5.51 27.54 -25.24
CA SER A 65 6.88 27.65 -25.78
C SER A 65 7.86 28.32 -24.81
N SER A 66 7.40 29.37 -24.12
CA SER A 66 8.25 30.12 -23.19
C SER A 66 8.57 29.30 -21.94
N LEU A 67 7.57 28.58 -21.42
CA LEU A 67 7.76 27.69 -20.27
C LEU A 67 8.63 26.48 -20.62
N ALA A 68 8.45 25.90 -21.80
CA ALA A 68 9.23 24.75 -22.27
C ALA A 68 10.72 25.08 -22.38
N ASN A 69 11.04 26.21 -23.02
CA ASN A 69 12.41 26.72 -23.10
C ASN A 69 13.01 26.98 -21.71
N LYS A 70 12.21 27.45 -20.74
CA LYS A 70 12.71 27.69 -19.39
C LYS A 70 13.01 26.40 -18.63
N LEU A 71 12.22 25.35 -18.88
CA LEU A 71 12.31 24.05 -18.23
C LEU A 71 13.27 23.09 -18.94
N GLY A 72 13.84 23.48 -20.09
CA GLY A 72 14.73 22.62 -20.87
C GLY A 72 14.04 21.43 -21.55
N VAL A 73 12.70 21.43 -21.66
CA VAL A 73 11.93 20.29 -22.18
C VAL A 73 11.26 20.59 -23.53
N PRO A 74 10.93 19.54 -24.32
CA PRO A 74 10.09 19.70 -25.50
C PRO A 74 8.74 20.34 -25.15
N ARG A 75 8.29 21.31 -25.97
CA ARG A 75 6.98 21.95 -25.79
C ARG A 75 5.84 20.94 -25.69
N SER A 76 5.90 19.84 -26.44
CA SER A 76 4.90 18.77 -26.43
C SER A 76 4.62 18.19 -25.04
N ASN A 77 5.63 18.16 -24.15
CA ASN A 77 5.51 17.57 -22.81
C ASN A 77 4.60 18.39 -21.90
N ILE A 78 4.68 19.72 -21.99
CA ILE A 78 3.96 20.63 -21.10
C ILE A 78 2.78 21.36 -21.77
N ARG A 79 2.60 21.16 -23.09
CA ARG A 79 1.59 21.87 -23.87
C ARG A 79 0.20 21.69 -23.29
N ARG A 80 -0.20 20.44 -23.02
CA ARG A 80 -1.52 20.13 -22.45
C ARG A 80 -1.71 20.73 -21.05
N TRP A 81 -0.65 20.83 -20.26
CA TRP A 81 -0.72 21.45 -18.93
C TRP A 81 -0.89 22.96 -19.01
N THR A 82 -0.27 23.58 -20.02
CA THR A 82 -0.33 25.04 -20.21
C THR A 82 -1.62 25.50 -20.90
N ASP A 83 -1.99 24.81 -21.97
CA ASP A 83 -3.06 25.23 -22.88
C ASP A 83 -4.43 24.71 -22.37
N ASP A 84 -4.47 23.48 -21.86
CA ASP A 84 -5.71 22.79 -21.47
C ASP A 84 -5.86 22.66 -19.94
N GLY A 85 -4.88 23.12 -19.16
CA GLY A 85 -4.85 22.96 -17.70
C GLY A 85 -4.75 21.50 -17.23
N ALA A 86 -4.35 20.58 -18.12
CA ALA A 86 -4.31 19.16 -17.81
C ALA A 86 -3.30 18.84 -16.69
N VAL A 87 -3.65 17.89 -15.83
CA VAL A 87 -2.78 17.37 -14.76
C VAL A 87 -2.46 15.91 -15.07
N PRO A 88 -1.19 15.47 -14.99
CA PRO A 88 -0.84 14.05 -15.15
C PRO A 88 -1.57 13.15 -14.15
N TYR A 89 -1.99 11.95 -14.57
CA TYR A 89 -2.70 11.02 -13.69
C TYR A 89 -1.92 10.63 -12.43
N VAL A 90 -0.60 10.46 -12.53
CA VAL A 90 0.27 10.19 -11.37
C VAL A 90 0.25 11.35 -10.38
N VAL A 91 0.23 12.59 -10.88
CA VAL A 91 0.15 13.79 -10.05
C VAL A 91 -1.24 13.93 -9.44
N GLN A 92 -2.31 13.65 -10.18
CA GLN A 92 -3.67 13.64 -9.62
C GLN A 92 -3.79 12.63 -8.48
N GLY A 93 -3.30 11.41 -8.67
CA GLY A 93 -3.32 10.39 -7.63
C GLY A 93 -2.46 10.74 -6.42
N LEU A 94 -1.29 11.35 -6.65
CA LEU A 94 -0.45 11.86 -5.57
C LEU A 94 -1.17 12.96 -4.78
N GLN A 95 -1.76 13.93 -5.47
CA GLN A 95 -2.55 14.99 -4.84
C GLN A 95 -3.72 14.45 -4.04
N THR A 96 -4.42 13.41 -4.53
CA THR A 96 -5.46 12.71 -3.76
C THR A 96 -4.88 12.09 -2.50
N ALA A 97 -3.75 11.36 -2.60
CA ALA A 97 -3.11 10.72 -1.45
C ALA A 97 -2.62 11.76 -0.42
N GLU A 98 -1.99 12.86 -0.85
CA GLU A 98 -1.55 13.96 0.00
C GLU A 98 -2.72 14.67 0.68
N THR A 99 -3.78 14.97 -0.08
CA THR A 99 -4.98 15.64 0.45
C THR A 99 -5.66 14.80 1.53
N ARG A 100 -5.61 13.47 1.39
CA ARG A 100 -6.12 12.53 2.40
C ARG A 100 -5.12 12.22 3.52
N GLY A 101 -3.92 12.80 3.51
CA GLY A 101 -2.88 12.53 4.52
C GLY A 101 -2.27 11.13 4.42
N TRP A 102 -2.41 10.46 3.28
CA TRP A 102 -1.88 9.11 3.06
C TRP A 102 -0.41 9.11 2.64
N ILE A 103 0.13 10.25 2.19
CA ILE A 103 1.55 10.44 1.87
C ILE A 103 1.97 11.86 2.30
N PRO A 104 3.07 12.01 3.07
CA PRO A 104 3.70 10.97 3.90
C PRO A 104 2.83 10.70 5.14
N MET A 105 3.14 9.64 5.87
CA MET A 105 2.47 9.31 7.14
C MET A 105 3.49 9.10 8.25
N SER A 106 3.07 9.27 9.49
CA SER A 106 3.87 8.88 10.65
C SER A 106 3.25 7.64 11.32
N PHE A 107 4.07 6.84 12.02
CA PHE A 107 3.57 5.62 12.69
C PHE A 107 2.46 5.89 13.71
N ASP A 108 2.41 7.09 14.28
CA ASP A 108 1.42 7.53 15.25
C ASP A 108 0.14 8.10 14.63
N SER A 109 0.13 8.40 13.32
CA SER A 109 -1.02 8.96 12.61
C SER A 109 -2.20 7.99 12.54
N VAL A 110 -3.41 8.54 12.44
CA VAL A 110 -4.66 7.75 12.31
C VAL A 110 -4.65 6.97 10.99
N GLU A 111 -4.20 7.63 9.93
CA GLU A 111 -4.10 7.10 8.58
C GLU A 111 -3.16 5.91 8.55
N PHE A 112 -1.96 6.01 9.15
CA PHE A 112 -1.03 4.89 9.16
C PHE A 112 -1.58 3.69 9.94
N ARG A 113 -2.23 3.91 11.08
CA ARG A 113 -2.84 2.82 11.86
C ARG A 113 -3.91 2.09 11.05
N ALA A 114 -4.71 2.82 10.28
CA ALA A 114 -5.69 2.23 9.37
C ALA A 114 -5.01 1.47 8.23
N MET A 115 -4.01 2.07 7.56
CA MET A 115 -3.23 1.42 6.50
C MET A 115 -2.58 0.13 6.99
N ASN A 116 -1.98 0.14 8.18
CA ASN A 116 -1.36 -1.03 8.80
C ASN A 116 -2.35 -2.21 8.92
N ARG A 117 -3.59 -1.94 9.35
CA ARG A 117 -4.65 -2.95 9.43
C ARG A 117 -5.10 -3.45 8.06
N LEU A 118 -5.26 -2.53 7.09
CA LEU A 118 -5.65 -2.91 5.72
C LEU A 118 -4.55 -3.71 5.00
N ILE A 119 -3.27 -3.43 5.25
CA ILE A 119 -2.14 -4.21 4.71
C ILE A 119 -2.15 -5.63 5.28
N ALA A 120 -2.35 -5.77 6.60
CA ALA A 120 -2.52 -7.08 7.21
C ALA A 120 -3.67 -7.85 6.54
N TRP A 121 -4.79 -7.18 6.30
CA TRP A 121 -5.94 -7.76 5.59
C TRP A 121 -5.63 -8.17 4.16
N VAL A 122 -4.93 -7.34 3.38
CA VAL A 122 -4.53 -7.68 2.00
C VAL A 122 -3.67 -8.94 2.01
N LEU A 123 -2.73 -9.07 2.95
CA LEU A 123 -1.87 -10.24 3.05
C LEU A 123 -2.63 -11.48 3.52
N SER A 124 -3.52 -11.38 4.51
CA SER A 124 -4.21 -12.53 5.11
C SER A 124 -5.49 -12.96 4.38
N SER A 125 -6.32 -12.03 3.91
CA SER A 125 -7.67 -12.30 3.39
C SER A 125 -8.21 -11.18 2.49
N GLY A 126 -7.39 -10.67 1.58
CA GLY A 126 -7.78 -9.61 0.64
C GLY A 126 -6.93 -9.63 -0.61
N SER A 127 -7.04 -8.63 -1.48
CA SER A 127 -6.16 -8.47 -2.63
C SER A 127 -6.15 -7.02 -3.13
N ILE A 128 -5.09 -6.66 -3.87
CA ILE A 128 -5.08 -5.48 -4.72
C ILE A 128 -5.20 -5.97 -6.16
N HIS A 129 -6.19 -5.49 -6.89
CA HIS A 129 -6.46 -5.94 -8.25
C HIS A 129 -5.33 -5.53 -9.21
N GLY A 130 -4.88 -6.48 -10.04
CA GLY A 130 -3.71 -6.36 -10.92
C GLY A 130 -3.67 -5.10 -11.78
N GLU A 131 -4.68 -4.87 -12.62
CA GLU A 131 -4.68 -3.73 -13.55
C GLU A 131 -5.30 -2.45 -12.98
N ARG A 132 -6.40 -2.61 -12.22
CA ARG A 132 -7.23 -1.49 -11.76
C ARG A 132 -6.80 -0.88 -10.44
N TRP A 133 -5.88 -1.53 -9.72
CA TRP A 133 -5.40 -1.12 -8.39
C TRP A 133 -6.48 -1.05 -7.30
N GLY A 134 -7.72 -1.50 -7.58
CA GLY A 134 -8.77 -1.54 -6.58
C GLY A 134 -8.45 -2.55 -5.48
N VAL A 135 -8.71 -2.19 -4.23
CA VAL A 135 -8.50 -3.06 -3.07
C VAL A 135 -9.79 -3.80 -2.75
N GLN A 136 -9.66 -5.07 -2.41
CA GLN A 136 -10.77 -5.92 -1.99
C GLN A 136 -10.41 -6.71 -0.73
N PHE A 137 -11.39 -6.93 0.12
CA PHE A 137 -11.28 -7.62 1.39
C PHE A 137 -12.34 -8.71 1.48
N VAL A 138 -11.96 -9.92 1.86
CA VAL A 138 -12.89 -11.02 2.12
C VAL A 138 -13.20 -11.02 3.61
N VAL A 139 -14.49 -10.87 3.92
CA VAL A 139 -15.03 -10.91 5.29
C VAL A 139 -16.01 -12.08 5.41
N ASP A 140 -15.94 -12.80 6.50
CA ASP A 140 -16.66 -14.06 6.73
C ASP A 140 -17.81 -13.93 7.75
N ASP A 141 -17.72 -12.94 8.63
CA ASP A 141 -18.77 -12.61 9.59
C ASP A 141 -18.90 -11.09 9.80
N ASP A 142 -19.91 -10.69 10.57
CA ASP A 142 -20.18 -9.29 10.87
C ASP A 142 -19.03 -8.63 11.66
N ARG A 143 -18.30 -9.38 12.49
CA ARG A 143 -17.17 -8.83 13.25
C ARG A 143 -15.98 -8.53 12.35
N ALA A 144 -15.72 -9.37 11.37
CA ALA A 144 -14.71 -9.15 10.34
C ALA A 144 -15.09 -7.95 9.47
N ARG A 145 -16.37 -7.86 9.06
CA ARG A 145 -16.91 -6.68 8.38
C ARG A 145 -16.69 -5.40 9.20
N ASP A 146 -17.12 -5.38 10.46
CA ASP A 146 -16.98 -4.22 11.36
C ASP A 146 -15.51 -3.78 11.48
N ARG A 147 -14.56 -4.73 11.54
CA ARG A 147 -13.13 -4.41 11.63
C ARG A 147 -12.59 -3.74 10.37
N VAL A 148 -12.96 -4.22 9.17
CA VAL A 148 -12.56 -3.59 7.89
C VAL A 148 -13.22 -2.23 7.74
N GLU A 149 -14.53 -2.15 7.98
CA GLU A 149 -15.29 -0.91 7.87
C GLU A 149 -14.79 0.16 8.83
N ALA A 150 -14.41 -0.22 10.06
CA ALA A 150 -13.77 0.69 11.01
C ALA A 150 -12.42 1.22 10.47
N ALA A 151 -11.59 0.36 9.87
CA ALA A 151 -10.33 0.80 9.27
C ALA A 151 -10.54 1.72 8.06
N LEU A 152 -11.55 1.46 7.22
CA LEU A 152 -11.91 2.34 6.10
C LEU A 152 -12.50 3.67 6.59
N THR A 153 -13.31 3.65 7.64
CA THR A 153 -13.90 4.86 8.24
C THR A 153 -12.82 5.80 8.79
N MET A 154 -11.74 5.24 9.37
CA MET A 154 -10.58 6.04 9.80
C MET A 154 -9.88 6.78 8.64
N LEU A 155 -10.11 6.36 7.40
CA LEU A 155 -9.59 6.98 6.18
C LEU A 155 -10.63 7.84 5.44
N ASP A 156 -11.80 8.06 6.04
CA ASP A 156 -12.97 8.70 5.41
C ASP A 156 -13.35 8.00 4.09
N LEU A 157 -13.44 6.67 4.15
CA LEU A 157 -13.81 5.79 3.05
C LEU A 157 -14.98 4.90 3.45
N GLU A 158 -15.84 4.62 2.48
CA GLU A 158 -16.96 3.69 2.64
C GLU A 158 -16.64 2.35 1.99
N ALA A 159 -17.00 1.27 2.68
CA ALA A 159 -17.00 -0.06 2.09
C ALA A 159 -18.15 -0.20 1.08
N ARG A 160 -17.90 -0.96 0.02
CA ARG A 160 -18.92 -1.36 -0.95
C ARG A 160 -18.91 -2.87 -1.09
N GLU A 161 -20.03 -3.50 -0.84
CA GLU A 161 -20.19 -4.93 -1.13
C GLU A 161 -20.24 -5.18 -2.64
N TYR A 162 -19.57 -6.23 -3.09
CA TYR A 162 -19.69 -6.75 -4.45
C TYR A 162 -20.66 -7.93 -4.47
N ASP A 163 -21.71 -7.82 -5.29
CA ASP A 163 -22.76 -8.84 -5.44
C ASP A 163 -22.23 -10.16 -6.02
N GLU A 164 -21.06 -10.14 -6.67
CA GLU A 164 -20.38 -11.29 -7.27
C GLU A 164 -19.10 -11.64 -6.51
N ALA A 165 -19.23 -12.15 -5.28
CA ALA A 165 -18.22 -13.09 -4.80
C ALA A 165 -18.39 -14.35 -5.67
N GLY A 166 -17.47 -14.58 -6.61
CA GLY A 166 -17.50 -15.77 -7.46
C GLY A 166 -17.70 -17.05 -6.61
N THR A 167 -18.22 -18.11 -7.20
CA THR A 167 -18.65 -19.37 -6.54
C THR A 167 -17.59 -20.09 -5.67
N ASN A 168 -16.38 -19.56 -5.55
CA ASN A 168 -15.24 -20.14 -4.84
C ASN A 168 -14.73 -19.28 -3.66
N ILE A 169 -15.41 -18.20 -3.27
CA ILE A 169 -15.02 -17.38 -2.10
C ILE A 169 -15.94 -17.74 -0.93
N ASN A 170 -15.36 -18.23 0.17
CA ASN A 170 -16.06 -18.42 1.44
C ASN A 170 -16.11 -17.08 2.18
N GLY A 171 -17.09 -16.23 1.85
CA GLY A 171 -17.32 -14.95 2.51
C GLY A 171 -17.89 -13.87 1.59
N THR A 172 -18.13 -12.70 2.14
CA THR A 172 -18.52 -11.49 1.43
C THR A 172 -17.29 -10.71 0.95
N LEU A 173 -17.34 -10.20 -0.28
CA LEU A 173 -16.28 -9.37 -0.85
C LEU A 173 -16.60 -7.89 -0.68
N LEU A 174 -15.78 -7.18 0.09
CA LEU A 174 -15.86 -5.73 0.27
C LEU A 174 -14.81 -5.03 -0.59
N GLY A 175 -15.21 -4.03 -1.35
CA GLY A 175 -14.35 -3.05 -2.00
C GLY A 175 -14.43 -1.69 -1.33
N VAL A 176 -13.77 -0.72 -1.97
CA VAL A 176 -13.78 0.69 -1.56
C VAL A 176 -14.50 1.54 -2.61
N SER A 177 -15.42 2.39 -2.19
CA SER A 177 -16.31 3.14 -3.08
C SER A 177 -15.62 4.27 -3.86
N ALA A 178 -14.74 5.04 -3.21
CA ALA A 178 -14.03 6.18 -3.77
C ALA A 178 -12.52 6.04 -3.55
N ASP A 179 -11.71 6.57 -4.48
CA ASP A 179 -10.23 6.57 -4.41
C ASP A 179 -9.57 5.20 -4.19
N GLY A 180 -10.30 4.10 -4.37
CA GLY A 180 -9.81 2.74 -4.09
C GLY A 180 -8.57 2.36 -4.90
N SER A 181 -8.40 2.90 -6.10
CA SER A 181 -7.19 2.71 -6.91
C SER A 181 -5.98 3.48 -6.37
N VAL A 182 -6.19 4.65 -5.78
CA VAL A 182 -5.15 5.43 -5.10
C VAL A 182 -4.76 4.70 -3.80
N LEU A 183 -5.76 4.26 -3.02
CA LEU A 183 -5.53 3.46 -1.82
C LEU A 183 -4.70 2.22 -2.12
N GLY A 184 -5.05 1.43 -3.14
CA GLY A 184 -4.30 0.22 -3.48
C GLY A 184 -2.84 0.50 -3.87
N ARG A 185 -2.57 1.65 -4.51
CA ARG A 185 -1.19 2.08 -4.80
C ARG A 185 -0.44 2.49 -3.54
N VAL A 186 -1.09 3.14 -2.58
CA VAL A 186 -0.50 3.46 -1.27
C VAL A 186 -0.17 2.19 -0.50
N LEU A 187 -1.11 1.25 -0.39
CA LEU A 187 -0.89 -0.06 0.26
C LEU A 187 0.26 -0.82 -0.40
N TYR A 188 0.30 -0.85 -1.73
CA TYR A 188 1.39 -1.47 -2.48
C TYR A 188 2.73 -0.82 -2.20
N SER A 189 2.78 0.51 -2.16
CA SER A 189 4.00 1.26 -1.85
C SER A 189 4.53 0.93 -0.45
N LEU A 190 3.64 0.63 0.50
CA LEU A 190 3.98 0.18 1.86
C LEU A 190 4.30 -1.32 1.95
N GLY A 191 4.38 -2.05 0.83
CA GLY A 191 4.78 -3.46 0.79
C GLY A 191 3.63 -4.47 0.71
N ALA A 192 2.39 -4.06 0.46
CA ALA A 192 1.31 -5.00 0.17
C ALA A 192 1.43 -5.56 -1.27
N PRO A 193 1.44 -6.88 -1.48
CA PRO A 193 1.54 -7.46 -2.81
C PRO A 193 0.24 -7.27 -3.63
N LYS A 194 0.38 -7.26 -4.96
CA LYS A 194 -0.74 -7.06 -5.91
C LYS A 194 -1.05 -8.33 -6.71
N GLY A 195 -2.31 -8.73 -6.77
CA GLY A 195 -2.75 -9.91 -7.52
C GLY A 195 -1.94 -11.16 -7.17
N ASP A 196 -1.45 -11.85 -8.22
CA ASP A 196 -0.63 -13.07 -8.10
C ASP A 196 0.79 -12.80 -7.57
N ASP A 197 1.18 -11.52 -7.38
CA ASP A 197 2.49 -11.18 -6.82
C ASP A 197 2.70 -11.80 -5.45
N LYS A 198 1.62 -12.14 -4.73
CA LYS A 198 1.65 -12.82 -3.42
C LYS A 198 2.46 -14.11 -3.38
N GLN A 199 2.57 -14.82 -4.50
CA GLN A 199 3.28 -16.09 -4.58
C GLN A 199 4.68 -15.95 -5.19
N ARG A 200 5.13 -14.71 -5.46
CA ARG A 200 6.46 -14.51 -6.05
C ARG A 200 7.56 -14.89 -5.05
N PRO A 201 8.72 -15.38 -5.53
CA PRO A 201 9.84 -15.77 -4.67
C PRO A 201 10.41 -14.64 -3.80
N ASP A 202 10.19 -13.39 -4.18
CA ASP A 202 10.71 -12.18 -3.53
C ASP A 202 9.70 -11.51 -2.58
N VAL A 203 8.51 -12.10 -2.37
CA VAL A 203 7.55 -11.58 -1.38
C VAL A 203 8.13 -11.67 0.04
N GLN A 204 8.00 -10.56 0.76
CA GLN A 204 8.44 -10.38 2.13
C GLN A 204 7.33 -9.73 2.97
N LEU A 205 7.52 -9.70 4.29
CA LEU A 205 6.71 -8.84 5.14
C LEU A 205 6.92 -7.35 4.78
N PRO A 206 5.91 -6.49 5.04
CA PRO A 206 6.06 -5.06 4.83
C PRO A 206 7.30 -4.52 5.56
N PRO A 207 8.26 -3.89 4.86
CA PRO A 207 9.57 -3.53 5.43
C PRO A 207 9.48 -2.48 6.53
N TYR A 208 8.40 -1.70 6.59
CA TYR A 208 8.18 -0.76 7.68
C TYR A 208 8.03 -1.46 9.04
N LEU A 209 7.66 -2.75 9.08
CA LEU A 209 7.50 -3.50 10.33
C LEU A 209 8.83 -3.65 11.08
N ASP A 210 9.98 -3.61 10.39
CA ASP A 210 11.29 -3.66 11.03
C ASP A 210 11.58 -2.40 11.87
N ARG A 211 10.98 -1.27 11.49
CA ARG A 211 11.15 0.06 12.12
C ARG A 211 9.95 0.49 12.95
N ALA A 212 8.84 -0.24 12.83
CA ALA A 212 7.59 0.11 13.47
C ALA A 212 7.68 0.01 15.00
N PRO A 213 7.03 0.92 15.75
CA PRO A 213 6.83 0.75 17.18
C PRO A 213 6.09 -0.56 17.50
N GLU A 214 6.33 -1.14 18.67
CA GLU A 214 5.74 -2.42 19.10
C GLU A 214 4.21 -2.46 18.91
N GLY A 215 3.52 -1.38 19.29
CA GLY A 215 2.06 -1.30 19.14
C GLY A 215 1.56 -1.41 17.70
N ILE A 216 2.36 -0.97 16.71
CA ILE A 216 2.04 -1.10 15.29
C ILE A 216 2.26 -2.53 14.80
N LYS A 217 3.40 -3.14 15.17
CA LYS A 217 3.70 -4.55 14.87
C LYS A 217 2.62 -5.47 15.45
N ARG A 218 2.26 -5.25 16.72
CA ARG A 218 1.20 -5.97 17.42
C ARG A 218 -0.15 -5.82 16.75
N ALA A 219 -0.55 -4.60 16.36
CA ALA A 219 -1.82 -4.37 15.67
C ALA A 219 -1.86 -5.08 14.31
N TRP A 220 -0.75 -5.04 13.55
CA TRP A 220 -0.64 -5.75 12.28
C TRP A 220 -0.79 -7.26 12.46
N LEU A 221 -0.02 -7.84 13.40
CA LEU A 221 0.00 -9.27 13.67
C LEU A 221 -1.35 -9.77 14.18
N THR A 222 -1.99 -9.00 15.06
CA THR A 222 -3.32 -9.32 15.59
C THR A 222 -4.37 -9.39 14.47
N GLU A 223 -4.40 -8.40 13.58
CA GLU A 223 -5.34 -8.38 12.46
C GLU A 223 -5.07 -9.53 11.47
N TYR A 224 -3.81 -9.80 11.16
CA TYR A 224 -3.41 -10.91 10.29
C TYR A 224 -3.88 -12.26 10.87
N LEU A 225 -3.60 -12.51 12.15
CA LEU A 225 -3.96 -13.78 12.81
C LEU A 225 -5.45 -13.92 13.04
N GLN A 226 -6.19 -12.84 13.32
CA GLN A 226 -7.66 -12.90 13.39
C GLN A 226 -8.28 -13.37 12.08
N ASN A 227 -7.70 -12.97 10.95
CA ASN A 227 -8.16 -13.39 9.63
C ASN A 227 -7.76 -14.84 9.30
N ARG A 228 -6.64 -15.34 9.82
CA ARG A 228 -6.17 -16.72 9.62
C ARG A 228 -6.74 -17.74 10.60
N ARG A 229 -7.12 -17.32 11.82
CA ARG A 229 -7.68 -18.18 12.87
C ARG A 229 -8.92 -18.97 12.41
N ARG A 230 -9.62 -18.48 11.40
CA ARG A 230 -10.77 -19.16 10.77
C ARG A 230 -10.52 -20.62 10.36
N GLU A 231 -9.27 -21.01 10.15
CA GLU A 231 -8.92 -22.40 9.84
C GLU A 231 -9.04 -23.34 11.05
N GLN A 232 -9.23 -22.82 12.28
CA GLN A 232 -9.18 -23.57 13.54
C GLN A 232 -10.15 -23.05 14.62
N ASP A 233 -11.26 -23.74 14.84
CA ASP A 233 -12.21 -23.42 15.91
C ASP A 233 -11.83 -24.08 17.25
N GLY A 234 -11.65 -23.25 18.28
CA GLY A 234 -11.56 -23.69 19.70
C GLY A 234 -10.18 -24.15 20.18
N ASP A 235 -9.20 -24.22 19.30
CA ASP A 235 -7.82 -24.55 19.69
C ASP A 235 -7.16 -23.39 20.44
N PRO A 236 -6.35 -23.68 21.48
CA PRO A 236 -5.65 -22.65 22.22
C PRO A 236 -4.47 -22.06 21.44
N TRP A 237 -4.14 -22.59 20.26
CA TRP A 237 -3.06 -22.22 19.35
C TRP A 237 -3.65 -21.88 17.96
N ILE A 238 -2.86 -21.32 17.06
CA ILE A 238 -3.27 -21.05 15.67
C ILE A 238 -2.28 -21.73 14.73
N SER A 239 -2.78 -22.43 13.70
CA SER A 239 -2.02 -22.72 12.49
C SER A 239 -2.85 -22.50 11.24
N PHE A 240 -2.15 -22.21 10.15
CA PHE A 240 -2.73 -21.96 8.86
C PHE A 240 -1.74 -22.27 7.74
N GLY A 241 -2.26 -22.60 6.57
CA GLY A 241 -1.47 -22.82 5.37
C GLY A 241 -0.83 -21.54 4.84
N GLU A 242 0.45 -21.59 4.48
CA GLU A 242 1.22 -20.46 3.96
C GLU A 242 2.05 -20.83 2.74
N ASP A 243 1.51 -20.55 1.55
CA ASP A 243 2.17 -20.83 0.27
C ASP A 243 3.28 -19.82 -0.07
N ARG A 244 3.48 -18.77 0.74
CA ARG A 244 4.51 -17.77 0.52
C ARG A 244 5.91 -18.33 0.80
N PRO A 245 6.97 -17.76 0.17
CA PRO A 245 8.32 -18.30 0.25
C PRO A 245 8.83 -18.45 1.69
N ALA A 246 9.78 -19.38 1.90
CA ALA A 246 10.37 -19.63 3.22
C ALA A 246 10.98 -18.37 3.88
N VAL A 247 11.41 -17.38 3.09
CA VAL A 247 11.87 -16.07 3.62
C VAL A 247 10.72 -15.35 4.35
N TYR A 248 9.56 -15.25 3.71
CA TYR A 248 8.37 -14.66 4.31
C TYR A 248 7.97 -15.39 5.59
N GLN A 249 7.94 -16.73 5.56
CA GLN A 249 7.53 -17.53 6.71
C GLN A 249 8.47 -17.35 7.91
N ARG A 250 9.80 -17.26 7.67
CA ARG A 250 10.77 -16.94 8.73
C ARG A 250 10.56 -15.55 9.30
N GLN A 251 10.39 -14.52 8.46
CA GLN A 251 10.10 -13.16 8.91
C GLN A 251 8.81 -13.11 9.76
N PHE A 252 7.79 -13.90 9.40
CA PHE A 252 6.56 -14.01 10.19
C PHE A 252 6.80 -14.64 11.56
N VAL A 253 7.57 -15.74 11.63
CA VAL A 253 7.94 -16.37 12.91
C VAL A 253 8.72 -15.39 13.79
N GLU A 254 9.72 -14.72 13.23
CA GLU A 254 10.52 -13.71 13.92
C GLU A 254 9.64 -12.57 14.45
N LEU A 255 8.67 -12.11 13.66
CA LEU A 255 7.71 -11.08 14.09
C LEU A 255 6.84 -11.54 15.27
N VAL A 256 6.35 -12.78 15.25
CA VAL A 256 5.56 -13.34 16.36
C VAL A 256 6.41 -13.40 17.63
N GLU A 257 7.64 -13.88 17.52
CA GLU A 257 8.56 -14.00 18.66
C GLU A 257 8.97 -12.62 19.21
N ASP A 258 9.22 -11.64 18.34
CA ASP A 258 9.52 -10.25 18.72
C ASP A 258 8.36 -9.60 19.47
N VAL A 259 7.12 -9.74 18.97
CA VAL A 259 5.94 -9.08 19.56
C VAL A 259 5.48 -9.76 20.85
N THR A 260 5.56 -11.09 20.94
CA THR A 260 4.89 -11.84 22.01
C THR A 260 5.85 -12.46 23.02
N ALA A 261 7.16 -12.49 22.72
CA ALA A 261 8.18 -13.27 23.44
C ALA A 261 7.84 -14.78 23.59
N ALA A 262 6.91 -15.28 22.79
CA ALA A 262 6.45 -16.67 22.76
C ALA A 262 6.73 -17.30 21.40
N SER A 263 6.78 -18.63 21.36
CA SER A 263 7.26 -19.36 20.18
C SER A 263 6.26 -19.38 19.03
N ALA A 264 6.80 -19.29 17.81
CA ALA A 264 6.13 -19.70 16.57
C ALA A 264 7.09 -20.59 15.77
N SER A 265 6.55 -21.31 14.79
CA SER A 265 7.36 -22.14 13.89
C SER A 265 6.72 -22.23 12.52
N ALA A 266 7.52 -22.42 11.49
CA ALA A 266 7.07 -22.69 10.13
C ALA A 266 7.49 -24.10 9.71
N SER A 267 6.59 -24.83 9.05
CA SER A 267 6.90 -26.02 8.26
C SER A 267 7.04 -25.62 6.78
N GLU A 268 7.11 -26.58 5.85
CA GLU A 268 7.10 -26.24 4.41
C GLU A 268 5.77 -25.64 3.95
N THR A 269 4.66 -25.97 4.61
CA THR A 269 3.29 -25.63 4.17
C THR A 269 2.50 -24.82 5.18
N ASP A 270 2.88 -24.82 6.46
CA ASP A 270 2.05 -24.24 7.53
C ASP A 270 2.87 -23.40 8.50
N ILE A 271 2.25 -22.37 9.05
CA ILE A 271 2.77 -21.62 10.19
C ILE A 271 2.00 -22.03 11.44
N TYR A 272 2.71 -22.23 12.54
CA TYR A 272 2.18 -22.57 13.86
C TYR A 272 2.53 -21.47 14.86
N VAL A 273 1.51 -20.95 15.55
CA VAL A 273 1.62 -19.93 16.59
C VAL A 273 1.19 -20.55 17.92
N SER A 274 2.09 -20.53 18.90
CA SER A 274 1.85 -21.21 20.19
C SER A 274 0.68 -20.61 20.97
N ALA A 275 0.11 -21.43 21.86
CA ALA A 275 -0.95 -20.97 22.74
C ALA A 275 -0.56 -19.84 23.70
N ALA A 276 0.74 -19.72 24.01
CA ALA A 276 1.24 -18.59 24.78
C ALA A 276 1.14 -17.28 23.98
N ALA A 277 1.57 -17.29 22.72
CA ALA A 277 1.46 -16.14 21.82
C ALA A 277 -0.01 -15.75 21.57
N VAL A 278 -0.89 -16.73 21.33
CA VAL A 278 -2.34 -16.47 21.14
C VAL A 278 -2.96 -15.79 22.36
N ARG A 279 -2.65 -16.25 23.58
CA ARG A 279 -3.11 -15.60 24.82
C ARG A 279 -2.54 -14.20 25.01
N GLU A 280 -1.25 -14.03 24.70
CA GLU A 280 -0.55 -12.75 24.83
C GLU A 280 -1.18 -11.68 23.92
N LEU A 281 -1.57 -12.06 22.70
CA LEU A 281 -2.25 -11.20 21.74
C LEU A 281 -3.75 -10.99 22.04
N GLY A 282 -4.29 -11.62 23.09
CA GLY A 282 -5.73 -11.56 23.40
C GLY A 282 -6.61 -12.26 22.37
N LEU A 283 -6.07 -13.27 21.69
CA LEU A 283 -6.73 -14.05 20.63
C LEU A 283 -7.20 -15.43 21.11
N ALA A 284 -7.15 -15.72 22.41
CA ALA A 284 -7.65 -16.98 22.97
C ALA A 284 -9.18 -17.01 23.01
#